data_AF-A0A2N2EJW7-F1
#
_entry.id   AF-A0A2N2EJW7-F1
#
_cell.length_a   1.000
_cell.length_b   1.000
_cell.length_c   1.000
_cell.angle_alpha   90.00
_cell.angle_beta   90.00
_cell.angle_gamma   90.00
#
_symmetry.space_group_name_H-M   'P 1'
#
loop_
_entity.id
_entity.type
_entity.pdbx_description
1 polymer ?
#
loop_
_entity_poly.entity_id
_entity_poly.type
_entity_poly.pdbx_seq_one_letter_code
_entity_poly.pdbx_strand_id
1 'polypeptide(L)'
;MKSDLFIAIAHSIELNSFDAVTELIENCELQLDYRHPTAGILYASIDTDHQLVLDKIYEKWSDLQLIGCTTDGEFSSECEYVEDSLVLTLFASNEIKFVSGYINNTSLDMKNECSEVLSEALNKLKQPPKLCILFSDVLKTNGETVMEQLNIVTNGSLPIVGGISADSWRFVDAKQFYNNISSSNISPFLLLAGEFDFSLGMDCGWEPIGETGTITKSEGNILYEINHKPALEFYRSILGEYTKPTLELPIAVYDDHGDFCFMRTTFENYDINNGSVTYLGNVPLNYKVRITMVNRESILAGTKSSINLSINTFPSNALPVIVLCFSCSARRVLLGTRTIEEYQLVRNNLDEKVKFVGFYTYGEFCPNLNELTNKFHNETFVVVSIG
;
A
#
# COMPACT_ATOMS: atom_id res chain seq x y z
N MET A 1 -7.68 9.88 27.79
CA MET A 1 -8.40 8.59 27.86
C MET A 1 -7.49 7.55 27.23
N LYS A 2 -7.35 6.35 27.80
CA LYS A 2 -6.65 5.27 27.10
C LYS A 2 -7.51 4.89 25.90
N SER A 3 -6.91 4.82 24.72
CA SER A 3 -7.55 4.26 23.53
C SER A 3 -8.11 2.87 23.85
N ASP A 4 -9.37 2.60 23.47
CA ASP A 4 -10.01 1.27 23.58
C ASP A 4 -9.60 0.36 22.40
N LEU A 5 -8.72 0.82 21.52
CA LEU A 5 -8.09 -0.01 20.50
C LEU A 5 -6.93 -0.80 21.11
N PHE A 6 -7.04 -2.12 21.08
CA PHE A 6 -5.99 -3.05 21.45
C PHE A 6 -5.44 -3.75 20.20
N ILE A 7 -4.11 -3.91 20.16
CA ILE A 7 -3.39 -4.47 19.03
C ILE A 7 -2.49 -5.60 19.51
N ALA A 8 -2.59 -6.76 18.86
CA ALA A 8 -1.60 -7.83 18.96
C ALA A 8 -0.90 -8.00 17.61
N ILE A 9 0.43 -8.10 17.62
CA ILE A 9 1.23 -8.36 16.42
C ILE A 9 2.10 -9.57 16.68
N ALA A 10 2.05 -10.56 15.80
CA ALA A 10 3.00 -11.66 15.78
C ALA A 10 3.70 -11.71 14.42
N HIS A 11 4.98 -12.07 14.42
CA HIS A 11 5.81 -12.15 13.23
C HIS A 11 6.62 -13.44 13.31
N SER A 12 6.40 -14.36 12.39
CA SER A 12 7.06 -15.67 12.34
C SER A 12 8.01 -15.74 11.15
N ILE A 13 9.20 -16.28 11.37
CA ILE A 13 10.22 -16.57 10.35
C ILE A 13 10.34 -18.08 10.09
N GLU A 14 9.41 -18.87 10.60
CA GLU A 14 9.38 -20.31 10.39
C GLU A 14 9.03 -20.64 8.93
N LEU A 15 9.84 -21.50 8.30
CA LEU A 15 9.64 -21.88 6.90
C LEU A 15 8.45 -22.83 6.70
N ASN A 16 8.09 -23.59 7.74
CA ASN A 16 6.94 -24.47 7.69
C ASN A 16 5.66 -23.70 8.02
N SER A 17 4.70 -23.70 7.10
CA SER A 17 3.47 -22.91 7.26
C SER A 17 2.64 -23.30 8.50
N PHE A 18 2.67 -24.56 8.93
CA PHE A 18 1.96 -25.02 10.13
C PHE A 18 2.64 -24.53 11.41
N ASP A 19 3.96 -24.62 11.48
CA ASP A 19 4.72 -24.14 12.64
C ASP A 19 4.62 -22.61 12.73
N ALA A 20 4.74 -21.92 11.58
CA ALA A 20 4.62 -20.48 11.50
C ALA A 20 3.26 -19.98 12.01
N VAL A 21 2.15 -20.54 11.52
CA VAL A 21 0.82 -20.10 11.98
C VAL A 21 0.55 -20.46 13.44
N THR A 22 1.11 -21.57 13.93
CA THR A 22 1.00 -21.95 15.34
C THR A 22 1.70 -20.90 16.22
N GLU A 23 2.93 -20.50 15.86
CA GLU A 23 3.67 -19.43 16.54
C GLU A 23 2.91 -18.09 16.50
N LEU A 24 2.35 -17.72 15.34
CA LEU A 24 1.56 -16.49 15.22
C LEU A 24 0.37 -16.48 16.18
N ILE A 25 -0.40 -17.57 16.20
CA ILE A 25 -1.59 -17.68 17.06
C ILE A 25 -1.19 -17.61 18.53
N GLU A 26 -0.20 -18.40 18.96
CA GLU A 26 0.26 -18.42 20.36
C GLU A 26 0.73 -17.03 20.82
N ASN A 27 1.54 -16.35 20.02
CA ASN A 27 2.06 -15.02 20.34
C ASN A 27 0.95 -13.96 20.36
N CYS A 28 0.00 -14.02 19.42
CA CYS A 28 -1.15 -13.12 19.41
C CYS A 28 -2.07 -13.35 20.62
N GLU A 29 -2.33 -14.60 21.02
CA GLU A 29 -3.15 -14.92 22.19
C GLU A 29 -2.56 -14.38 23.48
N LEU A 30 -1.24 -14.54 23.66
CA LEU A 30 -0.53 -14.00 24.82
C LEU A 30 -0.67 -12.48 24.92
N GLN A 31 -0.62 -11.79 23.79
CA GLN A 31 -0.77 -10.33 23.74
C GLN A 31 -2.20 -9.88 23.98
N LEU A 32 -3.19 -10.54 23.37
CA LEU A 32 -4.61 -10.16 23.46
C LEU A 32 -5.12 -10.09 24.90
N ASP A 33 -4.53 -10.84 25.83
CA ASP A 33 -4.86 -10.81 27.27
C ASP A 33 -6.37 -10.95 27.47
N TYR A 34 -6.91 -12.06 26.97
CA TYR A 34 -8.34 -12.45 26.99
C TYR A 34 -9.29 -11.57 26.16
N ARG A 35 -8.79 -10.58 25.41
CA ARG A 35 -9.61 -9.80 24.48
C ARG A 35 -9.91 -10.63 23.23
N HIS A 36 -11.14 -10.50 22.74
CA HIS A 36 -11.55 -11.12 21.48
C HIS A 36 -11.22 -10.19 20.30
N PRO A 37 -10.39 -10.61 19.33
CA PRO A 37 -10.12 -9.81 18.15
C PRO A 37 -11.30 -9.85 17.19
N THR A 38 -11.66 -8.70 16.62
CA THR A 38 -12.79 -8.58 15.67
C THR A 38 -12.32 -8.35 14.25
N ALA A 39 -11.08 -7.90 14.05
CA ALA A 39 -10.46 -7.78 12.73
C ALA A 39 -9.00 -8.19 12.76
N GLY A 40 -8.46 -8.50 11.58
CA GLY A 40 -7.05 -8.80 11.42
C GLY A 40 -6.52 -8.42 10.05
N ILE A 41 -5.19 -8.31 9.97
CA ILE A 41 -4.44 -8.19 8.74
C ILE A 41 -3.35 -9.27 8.72
N LEU A 42 -3.31 -10.06 7.65
CA LEU A 42 -2.27 -11.06 7.42
C LEU A 42 -1.37 -10.64 6.25
N TYR A 43 -0.07 -10.56 6.52
CA TYR A 43 0.99 -10.46 5.50
C TYR A 43 1.71 -11.78 5.41
N ALA A 44 1.99 -12.22 4.18
CA ALA A 44 2.63 -13.49 3.95
C ALA A 44 3.64 -13.45 2.80
N SER A 45 4.70 -14.24 2.94
CA SER A 45 5.53 -14.63 1.82
C SER A 45 4.73 -15.44 0.79
N ILE A 46 5.13 -15.34 -0.48
CA ILE A 46 4.46 -16.03 -1.59
C ILE A 46 4.56 -17.56 -1.49
N ASP A 47 5.62 -18.09 -0.87
CA ASP A 47 5.91 -19.54 -0.85
C ASP A 47 5.23 -20.29 0.32
N THR A 48 4.44 -19.60 1.15
CA THR A 48 3.67 -20.21 2.24
C THR A 48 2.42 -20.92 1.71
N ASP A 49 2.01 -22.03 2.36
CA ASP A 49 0.66 -22.59 2.17
C ASP A 49 -0.40 -21.67 2.81
N HIS A 50 -0.85 -20.67 2.04
CA HIS A 50 -1.77 -19.64 2.53
C HIS A 50 -3.10 -20.21 3.01
N GLN A 51 -3.62 -21.25 2.35
CA GLN A 51 -4.91 -21.81 2.73
C GLN A 51 -4.82 -22.50 4.10
N LEU A 52 -3.75 -23.26 4.35
CA LEU A 52 -3.50 -23.87 5.65
C LEU A 52 -3.41 -22.82 6.76
N VAL A 53 -2.67 -21.72 6.51
CA VAL A 53 -2.53 -20.63 7.47
C VAL A 53 -3.88 -19.98 7.78
N LEU A 54 -4.65 -19.65 6.75
CA LEU A 54 -5.97 -19.04 6.91
C LEU A 54 -6.95 -19.97 7.64
N ASP A 55 -6.98 -21.25 7.30
CA ASP A 55 -7.82 -22.24 7.97
C ASP A 55 -7.49 -22.33 9.47
N LYS A 56 -6.20 -22.32 9.84
CA LYS A 56 -5.77 -22.35 11.25
C LYS A 56 -6.14 -21.09 12.02
N ILE A 57 -6.01 -19.91 11.39
CA ILE A 57 -6.46 -18.65 11.99
C ILE A 57 -7.99 -18.69 12.23
N TYR A 58 -8.76 -19.24 11.27
CA TYR A 58 -10.22 -19.33 11.38
C TYR A 58 -10.71 -20.43 12.32
N GLU A 59 -9.96 -21.52 12.50
CA GLU A 59 -10.20 -22.49 13.58
C GLU A 59 -10.15 -21.81 14.95
N LYS A 60 -9.30 -20.78 15.10
CA LYS A 60 -9.15 -20.03 16.35
C LYS A 60 -10.14 -18.88 16.51
N TRP A 61 -10.28 -18.04 15.50
CA TRP A 61 -11.12 -16.84 15.50
C TRP A 61 -12.08 -16.86 14.31
N SER A 62 -13.16 -17.64 14.43
CA SER A 62 -14.06 -17.93 13.32
C SER A 62 -14.88 -16.74 12.79
N ASP A 63 -15.00 -15.67 13.57
CA ASP A 63 -15.76 -14.46 13.26
C ASP A 63 -14.88 -13.27 12.87
N LEU A 64 -13.56 -13.49 12.75
CA LEU A 64 -12.60 -12.46 12.42
C LEU A 64 -12.95 -11.80 11.07
N GLN A 65 -12.86 -10.48 11.00
CA GLN A 65 -12.85 -9.73 9.75
C GLN A 65 -11.40 -9.65 9.26
N LEU A 66 -10.94 -10.69 8.55
CA LEU A 66 -9.55 -10.80 8.11
C LEU A 66 -9.39 -10.34 6.67
N ILE A 67 -8.44 -9.43 6.44
CA ILE A 67 -7.92 -9.14 5.11
C ILE A 67 -6.42 -9.40 5.08
N GLY A 68 -5.82 -9.44 3.90
CA GLY A 68 -4.38 -9.61 3.79
C GLY A 68 -3.91 -9.79 2.36
N CYS A 69 -2.61 -10.00 2.20
CA CYS A 69 -2.01 -10.29 0.90
C CYS A 69 -0.61 -10.87 1.02
N THR A 70 -0.09 -11.36 -0.11
CA THR A 70 1.32 -11.67 -0.25
C THR A 70 2.16 -10.40 -0.43
N THR A 71 3.42 -10.46 -0.01
CA THR A 71 4.31 -9.29 0.07
C THR A 71 5.67 -9.52 -0.63
N ASP A 72 6.50 -8.47 -0.65
CA ASP A 72 7.92 -8.52 -1.01
C ASP A 72 8.84 -8.33 0.21
N GLY A 73 8.46 -8.93 1.34
CA GLY A 73 9.12 -8.84 2.63
C GLY A 73 8.39 -7.95 3.62
N GLU A 74 8.64 -8.20 4.90
CA GLU A 74 7.87 -7.65 6.01
C GLU A 74 8.77 -7.10 7.12
N PHE A 75 8.20 -6.25 7.98
CA PHE A 75 8.82 -5.82 9.23
C PHE A 75 7.73 -5.47 10.25
N SER A 76 8.06 -5.54 11.54
CA SER A 76 7.10 -5.18 12.59
C SER A 76 7.77 -4.71 13.89
N SER A 77 6.97 -4.33 14.88
CA SER A 77 7.50 -4.03 16.22
C SER A 77 8.12 -5.25 16.92
N GLU A 78 7.85 -6.47 16.43
CA GLU A 78 8.32 -7.72 17.04
C GLU A 78 9.52 -8.34 16.29
N CYS A 79 9.69 -8.03 15.01
CA CYS A 79 10.81 -8.52 14.21
C CYS A 79 11.29 -7.45 13.23
N GLU A 80 12.60 -7.41 13.03
CA GLU A 80 13.21 -6.52 12.05
C GLU A 80 12.82 -6.88 10.61
N TYR A 81 13.34 -6.15 9.63
CA TYR A 81 13.08 -6.48 8.22
C TYR A 81 13.56 -7.89 7.89
N VAL A 82 12.67 -8.69 7.32
CA VAL A 82 12.93 -10.07 6.91
C VAL A 82 12.09 -10.44 5.68
N GLU A 83 12.59 -11.39 4.89
CA GLU A 83 11.88 -12.01 3.76
C GLU A 83 11.38 -13.40 4.19
N ASP A 84 10.50 -14.02 3.40
CA ASP A 84 10.02 -15.38 3.66
C ASP A 84 9.32 -15.55 5.03
N SER A 85 8.56 -14.53 5.44
CA SER A 85 7.94 -14.47 6.77
C SER A 85 6.42 -14.41 6.72
N LEU A 86 5.79 -14.49 7.90
CA LEU A 86 4.37 -14.21 8.11
C LEU A 86 4.20 -13.16 9.20
N VAL A 87 3.26 -12.22 9.01
CA VAL A 87 2.87 -11.25 10.04
C VAL A 87 1.36 -11.24 10.22
N LEU A 88 0.90 -11.53 11.43
CA LEU A 88 -0.50 -11.41 11.82
C LEU A 88 -0.67 -10.22 12.76
N THR A 89 -1.49 -9.25 12.35
CA THR A 89 -1.93 -8.13 13.18
C THR A 89 -3.40 -8.30 13.52
N LEU A 90 -3.76 -8.28 14.80
CA LEU A 90 -5.12 -8.42 15.28
C LEU A 90 -5.58 -7.16 16.01
N PHE A 91 -6.83 -6.77 15.75
CA PHE A 91 -7.49 -5.60 16.30
C PHE A 91 -8.63 -6.05 17.23
N ALA A 92 -8.63 -5.56 18.47
CA ALA A 92 -9.71 -5.74 19.42
C ALA A 92 -10.15 -4.37 19.95
N SER A 93 -11.44 -4.03 19.81
CA SER A 93 -12.00 -2.77 20.29
C SER A 93 -13.51 -2.89 20.51
N ASN A 94 -14.03 -2.14 21.47
CA ASN A 94 -15.46 -1.91 21.69
C ASN A 94 -15.94 -0.61 21.03
N GLU A 95 -15.04 0.33 20.75
CA GLU A 95 -15.34 1.64 20.15
C GLU A 95 -15.20 1.66 18.62
N ILE A 96 -14.23 0.90 18.09
CA ILE A 96 -14.01 0.79 16.65
C ILE A 96 -14.70 -0.46 16.11
N LYS A 97 -15.57 -0.26 15.13
CA LYS A 97 -16.18 -1.33 14.34
C LYS A 97 -15.40 -1.55 13.06
N PHE A 98 -15.23 -2.83 12.76
CA PHE A 98 -14.55 -3.30 11.57
C PHE A 98 -15.53 -4.10 10.71
N VAL A 99 -15.55 -3.84 9.41
CA VAL A 99 -16.29 -4.67 8.45
C VAL A 99 -15.40 -4.89 7.25
N SER A 100 -15.19 -6.16 6.90
CA SER A 100 -14.44 -6.55 5.72
C SER A 100 -15.36 -6.90 4.55
N GLY A 101 -14.87 -6.67 3.34
CA GLY A 101 -15.46 -7.14 2.09
C GLY A 101 -14.37 -7.36 1.05
N TYR A 102 -14.75 -7.74 -0.17
CA TYR A 102 -13.82 -7.77 -1.28
C TYR A 102 -14.51 -7.32 -2.57
N ILE A 103 -13.73 -6.79 -3.49
CA ILE A 103 -14.12 -6.44 -4.85
C ILE A 103 -13.65 -7.57 -5.77
N ASN A 104 -14.51 -8.10 -6.64
CA ASN A 104 -14.10 -9.03 -7.68
C ASN A 104 -13.38 -8.30 -8.84
N ASN A 105 -12.07 -8.50 -8.95
CA ASN A 105 -11.23 -7.82 -9.95
C ASN A 105 -11.50 -8.28 -11.39
N THR A 106 -12.28 -9.35 -11.58
CA THR A 106 -12.69 -9.85 -12.90
C THR A 106 -14.08 -9.37 -13.33
N SER A 107 -14.73 -8.51 -12.54
CA SER A 107 -16.04 -7.97 -12.90
C SER A 107 -15.99 -7.15 -14.20
N LEU A 108 -16.95 -7.39 -15.09
CA LEU A 108 -17.12 -6.61 -16.32
C LEU A 108 -17.75 -5.23 -16.05
N ASP A 109 -18.40 -5.06 -14.89
CA ASP A 109 -18.95 -3.78 -14.42
C ASP A 109 -18.34 -3.46 -13.05
N MET A 110 -17.10 -2.98 -13.08
CA MET A 110 -16.35 -2.65 -11.87
C MET A 110 -17.04 -1.59 -11.00
N LYS A 111 -17.80 -0.68 -11.62
CA LYS A 111 -18.54 0.36 -10.91
C LYS A 111 -19.67 -0.25 -10.09
N ASN A 112 -20.48 -1.12 -10.70
CA ASN A 112 -21.56 -1.79 -9.99
C ASN A 112 -21.03 -2.71 -8.90
N GLU A 113 -19.98 -3.48 -9.20
CA GLU A 113 -19.28 -4.32 -8.21
C GLU A 113 -18.88 -3.51 -6.97
N CYS A 114 -18.11 -2.42 -7.17
CA CYS A 114 -17.67 -1.55 -6.07
C CYS A 114 -18.87 -0.97 -5.30
N SER A 115 -19.94 -0.56 -5.99
CA SER A 115 -21.15 -0.01 -5.38
C SER A 115 -21.88 -1.04 -4.51
N GLU A 116 -22.06 -2.26 -4.99
CA GLU A 116 -22.79 -3.31 -4.28
C GLU A 116 -22.03 -3.77 -3.02
N VAL A 117 -20.75 -4.12 -3.17
CA VAL A 117 -19.95 -4.65 -2.05
C VAL A 117 -19.74 -3.60 -0.96
N LEU A 118 -19.53 -2.33 -1.35
CA LEU A 118 -19.40 -1.25 -0.39
C LEU A 118 -20.74 -0.95 0.30
N SER A 119 -21.86 -0.96 -0.45
CA SER A 119 -23.19 -0.77 0.16
C SER A 119 -23.52 -1.88 1.16
N GLU A 120 -23.18 -3.13 0.85
CA GLU A 120 -23.33 -4.25 1.79
C GLU A 120 -22.49 -4.04 3.06
N ALA A 121 -21.21 -3.67 2.90
CA ALA A 121 -20.31 -3.43 4.02
C ALA A 121 -20.79 -2.25 4.90
N LEU A 122 -21.24 -1.16 4.28
CA LEU A 122 -21.81 0.01 4.98
C LEU A 122 -23.07 -0.35 5.76
N ASN A 123 -23.95 -1.19 5.19
CA ASN A 123 -25.16 -1.68 5.87
C ASN A 123 -24.81 -2.53 7.10
N LYS A 124 -23.74 -3.33 7.04
CA LYS A 124 -23.22 -4.10 8.19
C LYS A 124 -22.61 -3.18 9.26
N LEU A 125 -21.89 -2.14 8.85
CA LEU A 125 -21.19 -1.20 9.73
C LEU A 125 -22.17 -0.35 10.55
N LYS A 126 -23.32 0.02 9.96
CA LYS A 126 -24.41 0.82 10.55
C LYS A 126 -24.00 2.24 10.98
N GLN A 127 -22.87 2.74 10.50
CA GLN A 127 -22.34 4.08 10.75
C GLN A 127 -21.31 4.41 9.65
N PRO A 128 -21.00 5.69 9.39
CA PRO A 128 -20.10 6.06 8.30
C PRO A 128 -18.65 5.62 8.60
N PRO A 129 -17.95 5.01 7.63
CA PRO A 129 -16.53 4.68 7.78
C PRO A 129 -15.67 5.94 7.77
N LYS A 130 -14.60 5.93 8.57
CA LYS A 130 -13.59 7.00 8.63
C LYS A 130 -12.33 6.65 7.84
N LEU A 131 -12.03 5.36 7.69
CA LEU A 131 -10.84 4.86 6.99
C LEU A 131 -11.16 3.52 6.34
N CYS A 132 -10.55 3.26 5.18
CA CYS A 132 -10.57 1.97 4.49
C CYS A 132 -9.13 1.51 4.26
N ILE A 133 -8.83 0.27 4.62
CA ILE A 133 -7.58 -0.40 4.25
C ILE A 133 -7.90 -1.34 3.08
N LEU A 134 -7.17 -1.22 1.97
CA LEU A 134 -7.40 -1.96 0.73
C LEU A 134 -6.12 -2.66 0.28
N PHE A 135 -6.23 -3.94 -0.05
CA PHE A 135 -5.22 -4.66 -0.83
C PHE A 135 -5.79 -5.02 -2.19
N SER A 136 -4.95 -4.98 -3.22
CA SER A 136 -5.37 -5.30 -4.59
C SER A 136 -4.30 -6.11 -5.32
N ASP A 137 -4.64 -6.60 -6.51
CA ASP A 137 -3.73 -7.35 -7.38
C ASP A 137 -3.08 -6.43 -8.44
N VAL A 138 -2.00 -6.92 -9.05
CA VAL A 138 -1.35 -6.29 -10.23
C VAL A 138 -1.55 -7.10 -11.51
N LEU A 139 -2.11 -8.30 -11.42
CA LEU A 139 -2.07 -9.32 -12.48
C LEU A 139 -3.37 -9.42 -13.27
N LYS A 140 -4.51 -9.07 -12.66
CA LYS A 140 -5.85 -9.19 -13.24
C LYS A 140 -6.51 -7.85 -13.40
N THR A 141 -6.17 -6.87 -12.54
CA THR A 141 -6.66 -5.51 -12.65
C THR A 141 -5.52 -4.51 -12.47
N ASN A 142 -5.76 -3.28 -12.93
CA ASN A 142 -4.94 -2.14 -12.58
C ASN A 142 -5.49 -1.56 -11.26
N GLY A 143 -4.63 -1.42 -10.25
CA GLY A 143 -5.00 -0.83 -8.96
C GLY A 143 -5.64 0.57 -9.08
N GLU A 144 -5.26 1.32 -10.11
CA GLU A 144 -5.86 2.63 -10.41
C GLU A 144 -7.33 2.52 -10.84
N THR A 145 -7.70 1.49 -11.61
CA THR A 145 -9.09 1.26 -12.02
C THR A 145 -9.99 1.01 -10.82
N VAL A 146 -9.54 0.18 -9.86
CA VAL A 146 -10.28 -0.06 -8.61
C VAL A 146 -10.41 1.24 -7.83
N MET A 147 -9.32 2.00 -7.72
CA MET A 147 -9.31 3.27 -6.97
C MET A 147 -10.24 4.34 -7.58
N GLU A 148 -10.27 4.46 -8.91
CA GLU A 148 -11.18 5.37 -9.62
C GLU A 148 -12.65 5.04 -9.34
N GLN A 149 -13.03 3.77 -9.39
CA GLN A 149 -14.41 3.37 -9.11
C GLN A 149 -14.77 3.61 -7.64
N LEU A 150 -13.86 3.32 -6.71
CA LEU A 150 -14.08 3.60 -5.29
C LEU A 150 -14.22 5.09 -5.01
N ASN A 151 -13.43 5.96 -5.64
CA ASN A 151 -13.59 7.41 -5.55
C ASN A 151 -14.97 7.86 -6.05
N ILE A 152 -15.46 7.30 -7.16
CA ILE A 152 -16.79 7.62 -7.69
C ILE A 152 -17.89 7.18 -6.71
N VAL A 153 -17.83 5.95 -6.20
CA VAL A 153 -18.86 5.40 -5.30
C VAL A 153 -18.87 6.12 -3.95
N THR A 154 -17.70 6.52 -3.45
CA THR A 154 -17.57 7.22 -2.16
C THR A 154 -17.67 8.74 -2.26
N ASN A 155 -17.83 9.29 -3.48
CA ASN A 155 -17.67 10.72 -3.76
C ASN A 155 -16.35 11.30 -3.21
N GLY A 156 -15.27 10.50 -3.18
CA GLY A 156 -13.96 10.87 -2.65
C GLY A 156 -13.91 11.13 -1.14
N SER A 157 -14.97 10.81 -0.40
CA SER A 157 -15.08 11.16 1.03
C SER A 157 -14.47 10.15 2.00
N LEU A 158 -14.14 8.96 1.52
CA LEU A 158 -13.57 7.88 2.31
C LEU A 158 -12.07 7.74 1.98
N PRO A 159 -11.16 8.08 2.90
CA PRO A 159 -9.74 7.81 2.75
C PRO A 159 -9.46 6.32 2.65
N ILE A 160 -8.70 5.93 1.63
CA ILE A 160 -8.28 4.56 1.33
C ILE A 160 -6.76 4.49 1.36
N VAL A 161 -6.24 3.61 2.21
CA VAL A 161 -4.82 3.31 2.34
C VAL A 161 -4.55 1.84 2.08
N GLY A 162 -3.31 1.49 1.77
CA GLY A 162 -2.90 0.11 1.56
C GLY A 162 -1.97 -0.01 0.38
N GLY A 163 -2.04 -1.14 -0.34
CA GLY A 163 -1.17 -1.35 -1.48
C GLY A 163 -1.47 -2.60 -2.29
N ILE A 164 -0.67 -2.76 -3.32
CA ILE A 164 -0.74 -3.88 -4.25
C ILE A 164 0.08 -5.04 -3.69
N SER A 165 -0.53 -6.22 -3.64
CA SER A 165 0.14 -7.47 -3.26
C SER A 165 1.38 -7.72 -4.13
N ALA A 166 2.40 -8.32 -3.54
CA ALA A 166 3.62 -8.67 -4.24
C ALA A 166 3.92 -10.18 -4.18
N ASP A 167 4.82 -10.63 -5.06
CA ASP A 167 5.21 -12.02 -5.23
C ASP A 167 6.71 -12.15 -5.53
N SER A 168 7.53 -11.36 -4.85
CA SER A 168 9.00 -11.38 -4.98
C SER A 168 9.51 -11.17 -6.41
N TRP A 169 8.95 -10.19 -7.10
CA TRP A 169 9.21 -9.80 -8.50
C TRP A 169 8.96 -10.90 -9.53
N ARG A 170 8.15 -11.92 -9.19
CA ARG A 170 7.82 -13.01 -10.12
C ARG A 170 6.71 -12.63 -11.10
N PHE A 171 5.77 -11.76 -10.70
CA PHE A 171 4.61 -11.32 -11.49
C PHE A 171 3.78 -12.49 -12.07
N VAL A 172 3.55 -13.52 -11.26
CA VAL A 172 2.83 -14.73 -11.67
C VAL A 172 1.66 -15.09 -10.75
N ASP A 173 1.75 -14.86 -9.44
CA ASP A 173 0.77 -15.46 -8.53
C ASP A 173 0.55 -14.72 -7.20
N ALA A 174 0.74 -13.40 -7.16
CA ALA A 174 0.42 -12.60 -5.97
C ALA A 174 -1.02 -12.88 -5.48
N LYS A 175 -1.18 -13.11 -4.17
CA LYS A 175 -2.46 -13.46 -3.54
C LYS A 175 -2.98 -12.35 -2.64
N GLN A 176 -4.29 -12.33 -2.48
CA GLN A 176 -5.02 -11.53 -1.53
C GLN A 176 -5.90 -12.45 -0.68
N PHE A 177 -6.05 -12.06 0.58
CA PHE A 177 -6.74 -12.86 1.60
C PHE A 177 -8.02 -12.14 2.02
N TYR A 178 -9.12 -12.86 2.00
CA TYR A 178 -10.40 -12.40 2.54
C TYR A 178 -11.00 -13.51 3.38
N ASN A 179 -11.13 -13.26 4.66
CA ASN A 179 -11.49 -14.26 5.64
C ASN A 179 -10.64 -15.54 5.51
N ASN A 180 -11.27 -16.70 5.32
CA ASN A 180 -10.58 -17.97 5.15
C ASN A 180 -10.27 -18.30 3.67
N ILE A 181 -10.26 -17.30 2.78
CA ILE A 181 -10.07 -17.48 1.34
C ILE A 181 -8.75 -16.83 0.90
N SER A 182 -7.92 -17.59 0.20
CA SER A 182 -6.80 -17.07 -0.60
C SER A 182 -7.18 -17.04 -2.09
N SER A 183 -7.00 -15.89 -2.74
CA SER A 183 -7.39 -15.67 -4.13
C SER A 183 -6.43 -14.71 -4.84
N SER A 184 -6.35 -14.77 -6.16
CA SER A 184 -5.52 -13.87 -6.99
C SER A 184 -6.34 -12.84 -7.78
N ASN A 185 -7.65 -12.78 -7.53
CA ASN A 185 -8.60 -12.07 -8.37
C ASN A 185 -9.54 -11.16 -7.53
N ILE A 186 -9.16 -10.84 -6.30
CA ILE A 186 -9.99 -10.05 -5.40
C ILE A 186 -9.19 -8.88 -4.83
N SER A 187 -9.87 -7.78 -4.53
CA SER A 187 -9.31 -6.69 -3.73
C SER A 187 -10.02 -6.63 -2.37
N PRO A 188 -9.49 -7.28 -1.32
CA PRO A 188 -10.09 -7.25 -0.01
C PRO A 188 -9.91 -5.88 0.64
N PHE A 189 -10.94 -5.43 1.33
CA PHE A 189 -10.93 -4.17 2.06
C PHE A 189 -11.47 -4.34 3.48
N LEU A 190 -11.02 -3.47 4.38
CA LEU A 190 -11.46 -3.38 5.76
C LEU A 190 -11.89 -1.95 6.06
N LEU A 191 -13.17 -1.76 6.36
CA LEU A 191 -13.74 -0.48 6.78
C LEU A 191 -13.60 -0.32 8.29
N LEU A 192 -13.13 0.83 8.73
CA LEU A 192 -13.03 1.23 10.12
C LEU A 192 -14.02 2.38 10.39
N ALA A 193 -14.83 2.24 11.42
CA ALA A 193 -15.69 3.31 11.90
C ALA A 193 -15.77 3.35 13.43
N GLY A 194 -15.99 4.55 13.97
CA GLY A 194 -16.14 4.76 15.41
C GLY A 194 -15.35 5.97 15.88
N GLU A 195 -15.15 6.05 17.19
CA GLU A 195 -14.35 7.08 17.83
C GLU A 195 -12.88 6.65 17.85
N PHE A 196 -12.13 7.10 16.85
CA PHE A 196 -10.67 6.92 16.77
C PHE A 196 -10.08 8.03 15.93
N ASP A 197 -8.80 8.34 16.14
CA ASP A 197 -8.07 9.29 15.32
C ASP A 197 -7.13 8.57 14.37
N PHE A 198 -6.93 9.16 13.19
CA PHE A 198 -5.89 8.71 12.28
C PHE A 198 -5.22 9.88 11.59
N SER A 199 -3.99 9.67 11.15
CA SER A 199 -3.24 10.62 10.33
C SER A 199 -2.45 9.88 9.26
N LEU A 200 -2.12 10.61 8.20
CA LEU A 200 -1.45 10.08 7.02
C LEU A 200 -0.12 10.79 6.81
N GLY A 201 0.86 10.05 6.31
CA GLY A 201 2.12 10.59 5.84
C GLY A 201 2.57 9.84 4.61
N MET A 202 3.06 10.57 3.61
CA MET A 202 3.53 9.99 2.36
C MET A 202 4.63 10.86 1.77
N ASP A 203 5.70 10.22 1.32
CA ASP A 203 6.77 10.83 0.56
C ASP A 203 7.38 9.77 -0.37
N CYS A 204 7.96 10.21 -1.49
CA CYS A 204 8.76 9.33 -2.34
C CYS A 204 10.26 9.48 -2.05
N GLY A 205 10.76 10.69 -1.82
CA GLY A 205 12.20 10.97 -1.78
C GLY A 205 12.87 11.07 -3.16
N TRP A 206 12.11 11.02 -4.26
CA TRP A 206 12.62 11.27 -5.61
C TRP A 206 12.63 12.77 -5.88
N GLU A 207 13.70 13.25 -6.51
CA GLU A 207 13.90 14.67 -6.77
C GLU A 207 13.69 14.99 -8.25
N PRO A 208 12.84 15.97 -8.60
CA PRO A 208 12.54 16.27 -9.99
C PRO A 208 13.68 17.03 -10.69
N ILE A 209 14.05 16.57 -11.88
CA ILE A 209 15.14 17.10 -12.70
C ILE A 209 14.65 17.58 -14.06
N GLY A 210 15.46 18.42 -14.71
CA GLY A 210 15.17 18.95 -16.04
C GLY A 210 13.91 19.81 -16.09
N GLU A 211 13.43 20.04 -17.31
CA GLU A 211 12.27 20.86 -17.61
C GLU A 211 10.94 20.10 -17.41
N THR A 212 9.86 20.84 -17.22
CA THR A 212 8.50 20.28 -17.17
C THR A 212 7.99 19.98 -18.58
N GLY A 213 7.53 18.75 -18.79
CA GLY A 213 6.85 18.29 -19.99
C GLY A 213 5.33 18.29 -19.83
N THR A 214 4.59 18.33 -20.93
CA THR A 214 3.15 18.09 -20.98
C THR A 214 2.89 16.78 -21.69
N ILE A 215 2.09 15.89 -21.11
CA ILE A 215 1.67 14.66 -21.77
C ILE A 215 0.72 15.02 -22.92
N THR A 216 1.15 14.78 -24.16
CA THR A 216 0.37 15.12 -25.37
C THR A 216 -0.23 13.89 -26.06
N LYS A 217 0.21 12.68 -25.69
CA LYS A 217 -0.38 11.42 -26.16
C LYS A 217 -0.06 10.26 -25.22
N SER A 218 -1.09 9.62 -24.69
CA SER A 218 -1.00 8.41 -23.87
C SER A 218 -2.23 7.54 -24.06
N GLU A 219 -2.09 6.25 -23.75
CA GLU A 219 -3.19 5.29 -23.71
C GLU A 219 -2.97 4.36 -22.52
N GLY A 220 -3.84 4.44 -21.51
CA GLY A 220 -3.66 3.72 -20.24
C GLY A 220 -2.31 4.04 -19.61
N ASN A 221 -1.48 3.02 -19.43
CA ASN A 221 -0.13 3.12 -18.87
C ASN A 221 0.99 3.33 -19.90
N ILE A 222 0.66 3.45 -21.19
CA ILE A 222 1.63 3.67 -22.26
C ILE A 222 1.68 5.17 -22.60
N LEU A 223 2.84 5.78 -22.39
CA LEU A 223 3.11 7.16 -22.74
C LEU A 223 3.82 7.23 -24.09
N TYR A 224 3.17 7.82 -25.09
CA TYR A 224 3.73 7.96 -26.43
C TYR A 224 4.44 9.29 -26.62
N GLU A 225 3.84 10.40 -26.16
CA GLU A 225 4.36 11.73 -26.45
C GLU A 225 4.33 12.68 -25.24
N ILE A 226 5.43 13.42 -25.09
CA ILE A 226 5.58 14.57 -24.21
C ILE A 226 5.96 15.77 -25.09
N ASN A 227 5.24 16.89 -24.96
CA ASN A 227 5.44 18.10 -25.76
C ASN A 227 5.45 17.82 -27.28
N HIS A 228 4.54 16.95 -27.76
CA HIS A 228 4.42 16.52 -29.17
C HIS A 228 5.66 15.82 -29.73
N LYS A 229 6.49 15.25 -28.85
CA LYS A 229 7.68 14.45 -29.19
C LYS A 229 7.63 13.09 -28.51
N PRO A 230 8.28 12.05 -29.05
CA PRO A 230 8.32 10.74 -28.42
C PRO A 230 8.76 10.81 -26.95
N ALA A 231 8.10 10.05 -26.08
CA ALA A 231 8.38 10.06 -24.64
C ALA A 231 9.84 9.72 -24.32
N LEU A 232 10.42 8.76 -25.04
CA LEU A 232 11.84 8.39 -24.91
C LEU A 232 12.80 9.53 -25.30
N GLU A 233 12.41 10.43 -26.22
CA GLU A 233 13.20 11.60 -26.57
C GLU A 233 13.29 12.58 -25.38
N PHE A 234 12.22 12.70 -24.59
CA PHE A 234 12.21 13.53 -23.38
C PHE A 234 13.22 13.05 -22.34
N TYR A 235 13.36 11.73 -22.16
CA TYR A 235 14.43 11.15 -21.34
C TYR A 235 15.82 11.47 -21.87
N ARG A 236 16.02 11.25 -23.17
CA ARG A 236 17.33 11.40 -23.81
C ARG A 236 17.80 12.84 -23.91
N SER A 237 16.88 13.80 -24.03
CA SER A 237 17.22 15.22 -24.08
C SER A 237 17.74 15.73 -22.73
N ILE A 238 17.30 15.14 -21.62
CA ILE A 238 17.70 15.55 -20.26
C ILE A 238 18.93 14.77 -19.77
N LEU A 239 19.00 13.46 -20.06
CA LEU A 239 19.98 12.55 -19.45
C LEU A 239 21.01 11.98 -20.43
N GLY A 240 20.82 12.20 -21.74
CA GLY A 240 21.72 11.76 -22.81
C GLY A 240 21.15 10.62 -23.65
N GLU A 241 21.71 10.47 -24.86
CA GLU A 241 21.19 9.64 -25.96
C GLU A 241 20.94 8.16 -25.60
N TYR A 242 21.75 7.58 -24.71
CA TYR A 242 21.66 6.17 -24.34
C TYR A 242 20.86 5.90 -23.06
N THR A 243 20.21 6.93 -22.51
CA THR A 243 19.40 6.79 -21.29
C THR A 243 18.21 5.88 -21.54
N LYS A 244 17.91 5.07 -20.53
CA LYS A 244 16.72 4.24 -20.44
C LYS A 244 15.83 4.69 -19.28
N PRO A 245 14.51 4.69 -19.45
CA PRO A 245 13.58 4.80 -18.33
C PRO A 245 13.78 3.60 -17.37
N THR A 246 14.08 3.87 -16.11
CA THR A 246 14.45 2.88 -15.07
C THR A 246 13.75 3.24 -13.75
N LEU A 247 13.86 2.38 -12.73
CA LEU A 247 13.33 2.65 -11.39
C LEU A 247 13.97 3.89 -10.75
N GLU A 248 15.22 4.19 -11.09
CA GLU A 248 15.91 5.38 -10.63
C GLU A 248 15.38 6.65 -11.30
N LEU A 249 14.67 6.52 -12.43
CA LEU A 249 14.26 7.60 -13.32
C LEU A 249 12.75 7.56 -13.66
N PRO A 250 11.85 7.50 -12.67
CA PRO A 250 10.41 7.55 -12.89
C PRO A 250 10.00 8.99 -13.28
N ILE A 251 8.72 9.18 -13.59
CA ILE A 251 8.14 10.51 -13.73
C ILE A 251 7.32 10.89 -12.49
N ALA A 252 7.49 12.14 -12.04
CA ALA A 252 6.53 12.81 -11.18
C ALA A 252 5.46 13.45 -12.05
N VAL A 253 4.19 13.22 -11.70
CA VAL A 253 3.03 13.74 -12.42
C VAL A 253 2.39 14.85 -11.58
N TYR A 254 2.08 15.96 -12.24
CA TYR A 254 1.47 17.15 -11.65
C TYR A 254 0.19 17.50 -12.41
N ASP A 255 -0.78 18.07 -11.70
CA ASP A 255 -2.01 18.56 -12.30
C ASP A 255 -1.81 19.93 -13.01
N ASP A 256 -2.91 20.50 -13.50
CA ASP A 256 -2.92 21.79 -14.18
C ASP A 256 -2.61 22.98 -13.24
N HIS A 257 -2.72 22.79 -11.93
CA HIS A 257 -2.35 23.79 -10.91
C HIS A 257 -0.86 23.73 -10.56
N GLY A 258 -0.16 22.68 -11.01
CA GLY A 258 1.24 22.43 -10.71
C GLY A 258 1.44 21.68 -9.40
N ASP A 259 0.37 21.14 -8.81
CA ASP A 259 0.42 20.38 -7.58
C ASP A 259 0.83 18.93 -7.87
N PHE A 260 1.71 18.40 -7.03
CA PHE A 260 2.15 17.00 -7.14
C PHE A 260 0.96 16.07 -6.94
N CYS A 261 0.79 15.14 -7.88
CA CYS A 261 -0.30 14.16 -7.85
C CYS A 261 0.20 12.78 -7.39
N PHE A 262 1.15 12.21 -8.14
CA PHE A 262 1.66 10.85 -7.93
C PHE A 262 2.92 10.60 -8.78
N MET A 263 3.65 9.55 -8.44
CA MET A 263 4.75 9.01 -9.23
C MET A 263 4.26 7.93 -10.20
N ARG A 264 4.95 7.76 -11.32
CA ARG A 264 4.80 6.61 -12.22
C ARG A 264 6.16 6.02 -12.53
N THR A 265 6.34 4.77 -12.13
CA THR A 265 7.59 4.03 -12.35
C THR A 265 7.50 3.10 -13.56
N THR A 266 8.66 2.70 -14.08
CA THR A 266 8.83 1.80 -15.21
C THR A 266 10.09 0.96 -15.03
N PHE A 267 10.09 -0.25 -15.60
CA PHE A 267 11.20 -1.20 -15.49
C PHE A 267 11.82 -1.48 -16.87
N GLU A 268 12.54 -0.49 -17.41
CA GLU A 268 13.12 -0.54 -18.77
C GLU A 268 12.10 -0.94 -19.86
N ASN A 269 10.81 -0.66 -19.64
CA ASN A 269 9.76 -1.05 -20.56
C ASN A 269 9.48 0.09 -21.54
N TYR A 270 10.22 0.13 -22.64
CA TYR A 270 10.09 1.14 -23.68
C TYR A 270 10.27 0.53 -25.08
N ASP A 271 9.65 1.15 -26.08
CA ASP A 271 9.78 0.77 -27.48
C ASP A 271 10.68 1.77 -28.21
N ILE A 272 11.78 1.29 -28.76
CA ILE A 272 12.76 2.12 -29.47
C ILE A 272 12.24 2.66 -30.81
N ASN A 273 11.31 1.97 -31.46
CA ASN A 273 10.84 2.30 -32.81
C ASN A 273 9.82 3.44 -32.77
N ASN A 274 8.87 3.40 -31.83
CA ASN A 274 7.86 4.44 -31.67
C ASN A 274 8.19 5.42 -30.51
N GLY A 275 9.20 5.12 -29.69
CA GLY A 275 9.66 5.96 -28.58
C GLY A 275 8.72 6.01 -27.38
N SER A 276 7.80 5.06 -27.23
CA SER A 276 6.89 5.00 -26.08
C SER A 276 7.55 4.41 -24.84
N VAL A 277 7.02 4.75 -23.67
CA VAL A 277 7.41 4.21 -22.37
C VAL A 277 6.17 3.67 -21.67
N THR A 278 6.24 2.45 -21.15
CA THR A 278 5.15 1.78 -20.43
C THR A 278 5.43 1.85 -18.93
N TYR A 279 4.48 2.39 -18.17
CA TYR A 279 4.58 2.55 -16.72
C TYR A 279 3.75 1.51 -15.97
N LEU A 280 3.93 1.41 -14.64
CA LEU A 280 3.15 0.53 -13.76
C LEU A 280 1.82 1.16 -13.27
N GLY A 281 1.43 2.30 -13.82
CA GLY A 281 0.14 2.95 -13.61
C GLY A 281 -0.24 3.82 -14.80
N ASN A 282 -1.48 4.31 -14.87
CA ASN A 282 -1.96 5.12 -15.99
C ASN A 282 -1.26 6.48 -16.03
N VAL A 283 -1.10 6.99 -17.25
CA VAL A 283 -0.46 8.28 -17.51
C VAL A 283 -1.50 9.21 -18.15
N PRO A 284 -2.17 10.07 -17.38
CA PRO A 284 -3.31 10.84 -17.88
C PRO A 284 -2.90 11.93 -18.88
N LEU A 285 -3.67 12.08 -19.96
CA LEU A 285 -3.46 13.11 -20.98
C LEU A 285 -3.55 14.53 -20.38
N ASN A 286 -2.77 15.47 -20.93
CA ASN A 286 -2.67 16.89 -20.56
C ASN A 286 -1.99 17.20 -19.22
N TYR A 287 -1.71 16.20 -18.38
CA TYR A 287 -0.98 16.42 -17.14
C TYR A 287 0.46 16.85 -17.41
N LYS A 288 1.07 17.51 -16.43
CA LYS A 288 2.47 17.91 -16.46
C LYS A 288 3.33 16.81 -15.85
N VAL A 289 4.54 16.66 -16.38
CA VAL A 289 5.48 15.64 -15.91
C VAL A 289 6.89 16.20 -15.78
N ARG A 290 7.65 15.66 -14.83
CA ARG A 290 9.10 15.83 -14.75
C ARG A 290 9.73 14.47 -14.53
N ILE A 291 10.86 14.22 -15.19
CA ILE A 291 11.70 13.10 -14.81
C ILE A 291 12.22 13.40 -13.41
N THR A 292 12.31 12.37 -12.58
CA THR A 292 12.95 12.51 -11.27
C THR A 292 14.16 11.60 -11.20
N MET A 293 14.98 11.80 -10.18
CA MET A 293 16.09 10.92 -9.88
C MET A 293 16.17 10.67 -8.39
N VAL A 294 16.87 9.60 -8.02
CA VAL A 294 16.99 9.21 -6.62
C VAL A 294 18.39 8.72 -6.29
N ASN A 295 18.73 8.80 -5.01
CA ASN A 295 19.82 8.07 -4.41
C ASN A 295 19.32 7.46 -3.08
N ARG A 296 20.08 6.52 -2.51
CA ARG A 296 19.66 5.80 -1.30
C ARG A 296 19.40 6.71 -0.08
N GLU A 297 20.12 7.82 0.06
CA GLU A 297 19.87 8.77 1.14
C GLU A 297 18.53 9.49 0.96
N SER A 298 18.20 9.89 -0.28
CA SER A 298 16.92 10.55 -0.55
C SER A 298 15.73 9.59 -0.35
N ILE A 299 15.88 8.29 -0.66
CA ILE A 299 14.86 7.26 -0.32
C ILE A 299 14.60 7.25 1.19
N LEU A 300 15.66 7.12 2.01
CA LEU A 300 15.57 7.08 3.46
C LEU A 300 15.07 8.40 4.06
N ALA A 301 15.43 9.54 3.45
CA ALA A 301 14.88 10.84 3.81
C ALA A 301 13.36 10.90 3.56
N GLY A 302 12.89 10.32 2.44
CA GLY A 302 11.48 10.12 2.15
C GLY A 302 10.79 9.30 3.24
N THR A 303 11.35 8.15 3.63
CA THR A 303 10.80 7.33 4.74
C THR A 303 10.62 8.14 6.02
N LYS A 304 11.66 8.89 6.41
CA LYS A 304 11.63 9.74 7.60
C LYS A 304 10.60 10.86 7.48
N SER A 305 10.48 11.47 6.30
CA SER A 305 9.50 12.51 5.99
C SER A 305 8.07 11.98 6.17
N SER A 306 7.76 10.82 5.61
CA SER A 306 6.45 10.17 5.73
C SER A 306 6.08 9.86 7.18
N ILE A 307 7.02 9.29 7.96
CA ILE A 307 6.80 9.00 9.38
C ILE A 307 6.53 10.29 10.15
N ASN A 308 7.40 11.29 10.00
CA ASN A 308 7.26 12.57 10.70
C ASN A 308 5.96 13.27 10.35
N LEU A 309 5.54 13.23 9.07
CA LEU A 309 4.30 13.85 8.64
C LEU A 309 3.09 13.19 9.31
N SER A 310 3.03 11.86 9.31
CA SER A 310 1.96 11.13 10.00
C SER A 310 1.95 11.45 11.50
N ILE A 311 3.09 11.36 12.19
CA ILE A 311 3.15 11.58 13.65
C ILE A 311 2.87 13.03 14.04
N ASN A 312 3.42 14.02 13.33
CA ASN A 312 3.24 15.43 13.68
C ASN A 312 1.83 15.95 13.38
N THR A 313 1.10 15.30 12.47
CA THR A 313 -0.31 15.62 12.17
C THR A 313 -1.30 14.79 12.98
N PHE A 314 -0.83 13.79 13.72
CA PHE A 314 -1.66 13.06 14.67
C PHE A 314 -2.11 14.00 15.81
N PRO A 315 -3.35 13.88 16.32
CA PRO A 315 -3.86 14.80 17.34
C PRO A 315 -2.94 14.96 18.56
N SER A 316 -2.57 16.20 18.87
CA SER A 316 -1.41 16.57 19.69
C SER A 316 -1.40 16.11 21.15
N ASN A 317 -2.49 15.52 21.64
CA ASN A 317 -2.63 15.03 23.01
C ASN A 317 -2.67 13.49 23.10
N ALA A 318 -2.42 12.79 21.99
CA ALA A 318 -2.46 11.34 21.90
C ALA A 318 -1.23 10.78 21.15
N LEU A 319 -0.92 9.53 21.43
CA LEU A 319 -0.02 8.72 20.61
C LEU A 319 -0.88 7.74 19.81
N PRO A 320 -0.52 7.43 18.56
CA PRO A 320 -1.16 6.32 17.86
C PRO A 320 -0.93 5.00 18.60
N VAL A 321 -1.89 4.10 18.51
CA VAL A 321 -1.74 2.73 19.03
C VAL A 321 -0.96 1.87 18.03
N ILE A 322 -1.22 2.05 16.73
CA ILE A 322 -0.55 1.34 15.65
C ILE A 322 -0.20 2.27 14.50
N VAL A 323 0.94 2.00 13.88
CA VAL A 323 1.37 2.58 12.60
C VAL A 323 1.45 1.47 11.55
N LEU A 324 0.74 1.62 10.43
CA LEU A 324 0.87 0.74 9.27
C LEU A 324 1.72 1.43 8.20
N CYS A 325 2.71 0.71 7.68
CA CYS A 325 3.62 1.19 6.66
C CYS A 325 3.49 0.38 5.36
N PHE A 326 3.32 1.06 4.23
CA PHE A 326 3.31 0.46 2.90
C PHE A 326 4.48 1.06 2.11
N SER A 327 5.54 0.28 1.90
CA SER A 327 6.74 0.73 1.18
C SER A 327 6.76 0.13 -0.22
N CYS A 328 7.04 0.92 -1.25
CA CYS A 328 7.17 0.35 -2.59
C CYS A 328 8.34 -0.62 -2.69
N SER A 329 8.13 -1.77 -3.32
CA SER A 329 9.16 -2.78 -3.58
C SER A 329 10.33 -2.21 -4.41
N ALA A 330 10.08 -1.20 -5.25
CA ALA A 330 11.15 -0.51 -5.96
C ALA A 330 12.16 0.14 -5.00
N ARG A 331 11.70 0.66 -3.86
CA ARG A 331 12.57 1.22 -2.80
C ARG A 331 13.47 0.13 -2.22
N ARG A 332 12.91 -1.04 -1.93
CA ARG A 332 13.65 -2.23 -1.48
C ARG A 332 14.76 -2.62 -2.45
N VAL A 333 14.44 -2.71 -3.74
CA VAL A 333 15.40 -3.04 -4.81
C VAL A 333 16.54 -2.01 -4.85
N LEU A 334 16.22 -0.73 -4.80
CA LEU A 334 17.21 0.35 -4.89
C LEU A 334 18.08 0.49 -3.63
N LEU A 335 17.50 0.24 -2.44
CA LEU A 335 18.23 0.21 -1.17
C LEU A 335 19.14 -1.02 -1.05
N GLY A 336 18.71 -2.17 -1.56
CA GLY A 336 19.44 -3.44 -1.49
C GLY A 336 19.73 -3.83 -0.05
N THR A 337 21.00 -3.98 0.31
CA THR A 337 21.39 -4.31 1.70
C THR A 337 21.04 -3.24 2.73
N ARG A 338 20.64 -2.03 2.29
CA ARG A 338 20.23 -0.92 3.16
C ARG A 338 18.73 -0.91 3.46
N THR A 339 17.96 -1.88 2.98
CA THR A 339 16.51 -1.99 3.26
C THR A 339 16.20 -2.00 4.75
N ILE A 340 17.06 -2.64 5.56
CA ILE A 340 16.95 -2.64 7.03
C ILE A 340 16.95 -1.23 7.65
N GLU A 341 17.52 -0.23 6.97
CA GLU A 341 17.52 1.15 7.45
C GLU A 341 16.12 1.79 7.41
N GLU A 342 15.22 1.38 6.49
CA GLU A 342 13.82 1.85 6.53
C GLU A 342 13.12 1.37 7.80
N TYR A 343 13.30 0.10 8.17
CA TYR A 343 12.82 -0.45 9.44
C TYR A 343 13.37 0.33 10.63
N GLN A 344 14.69 0.57 10.66
CA GLN A 344 15.33 1.30 11.75
C GLN A 344 14.79 2.73 11.86
N LEU A 345 14.52 3.40 10.74
CA LEU A 345 13.88 4.71 10.75
C LEU A 345 12.48 4.67 11.35
N VAL A 346 11.64 3.69 10.98
CA VAL A 346 10.33 3.51 11.62
C VAL A 346 10.51 3.29 13.11
N ARG A 347 11.37 2.35 13.53
CA ARG A 347 11.52 2.02 14.95
C ARG A 347 12.03 3.22 15.77
N ASN A 348 13.02 3.94 15.27
CA ASN A 348 13.72 5.02 16.00
C ASN A 348 12.93 6.34 16.05
N ASN A 349 11.95 6.55 15.17
CA ASN A 349 11.14 7.78 15.15
C ASN A 349 9.76 7.59 15.82
N LEU A 350 9.45 6.40 16.34
CA LEU A 350 8.22 6.10 17.07
C LEU A 350 8.49 5.91 18.56
N ASP A 351 7.52 6.30 19.41
CA ASP A 351 7.54 5.96 20.83
C ASP A 351 7.51 4.43 21.02
N GLU A 352 8.19 3.92 22.04
CA GLU A 352 8.31 2.47 22.29
C GLU A 352 6.95 1.77 22.49
N LYS A 353 5.93 2.52 22.94
CA LYS A 353 4.57 2.00 23.12
C LYS A 353 3.79 1.86 21.81
N VAL A 354 4.23 2.55 20.75
CA VAL A 354 3.58 2.53 19.45
C VAL A 354 3.99 1.25 18.73
N LYS A 355 2.98 0.41 18.45
CA LYS A 355 3.13 -0.77 17.62
C LYS A 355 3.23 -0.37 16.16
N PHE A 356 3.94 -1.14 15.35
CA PHE A 356 3.99 -0.90 13.92
C PHE A 356 4.15 -2.19 13.14
N VAL A 357 3.68 -2.18 11.91
CA VAL A 357 3.87 -3.24 10.93
C VAL A 357 3.97 -2.61 9.56
N GLY A 358 4.78 -3.20 8.70
CA GLY A 358 4.81 -2.83 7.30
C GLY A 358 5.30 -3.94 6.40
N PHE A 359 5.10 -3.74 5.11
CA PHE A 359 5.57 -4.65 4.08
C PHE A 359 5.88 -3.89 2.79
N TYR A 360 6.56 -4.59 1.88
CA TYR A 360 6.90 -4.06 0.56
C TYR A 360 5.85 -4.45 -0.49
N THR A 361 5.28 -3.45 -1.17
CA THR A 361 4.12 -3.56 -2.07
C THR A 361 4.52 -3.26 -3.52
N TYR A 362 3.73 -3.62 -4.53
CA TYR A 362 3.98 -3.19 -5.92
C TYR A 362 3.39 -1.82 -6.28
N GLY A 363 2.88 -1.10 -5.30
CA GLY A 363 2.28 0.21 -5.45
C GLY A 363 1.37 0.51 -4.26
N GLU A 364 1.14 1.79 -4.00
CA GLU A 364 0.58 2.25 -2.74
C GLU A 364 -0.75 2.97 -2.99
N PHE A 365 -1.71 2.75 -2.11
CA PHE A 365 -2.93 3.53 -2.04
C PHE A 365 -2.80 4.56 -0.93
N CYS A 366 -2.99 5.83 -1.28
CA CYS A 366 -3.03 6.92 -0.31
C CYS A 366 -3.74 8.13 -0.93
N PRO A 367 -4.58 8.84 -0.16
CA PRO A 367 -5.07 10.15 -0.56
C PRO A 367 -3.93 11.14 -0.83
N ASN A 368 -4.14 12.05 -1.77
CA ASN A 368 -3.34 13.26 -1.80
C ASN A 368 -3.62 14.05 -0.52
N LEU A 369 -2.58 14.38 0.25
CA LEU A 369 -2.73 14.91 1.61
C LEU A 369 -3.42 16.28 1.66
N ASN A 370 -3.43 17.03 0.55
CA ASN A 370 -4.09 18.34 0.46
C ASN A 370 -5.59 18.25 0.14
N GLU A 371 -5.99 17.30 -0.71
CA GLU A 371 -7.36 17.22 -1.26
C GLU A 371 -8.16 16.01 -0.74
N LEU A 372 -7.49 15.08 -0.04
CA LEU A 372 -8.02 13.81 0.43
C LEU A 372 -8.64 12.92 -0.65
N THR A 373 -8.42 13.23 -1.93
CA THR A 373 -8.78 12.35 -3.05
C THR A 373 -7.83 11.16 -3.10
N ASN A 374 -8.37 9.94 -3.10
CA ASN A 374 -7.55 8.72 -3.15
C ASN A 374 -6.79 8.61 -4.47
N LYS A 375 -5.50 8.27 -4.40
CA LYS A 375 -4.63 8.07 -5.56
C LYS A 375 -3.88 6.75 -5.44
N PHE A 376 -3.46 6.26 -6.60
CA PHE A 376 -2.52 5.16 -6.74
C PHE A 376 -1.11 5.72 -6.99
N HIS A 377 -0.15 5.27 -6.20
CA HIS A 377 1.23 5.73 -6.21
C HIS A 377 2.19 4.58 -6.52
N ASN A 378 3.37 4.95 -7.00
CA ASN A 378 4.53 4.06 -7.06
C ASN A 378 5.68 4.73 -6.30
N GLU A 379 6.66 3.94 -5.85
CA GLU A 379 7.90 4.43 -5.24
C GLU A 379 7.74 5.29 -3.97
N THR A 380 6.53 5.33 -3.41
CA THR A 380 6.26 6.05 -2.17
C THR A 380 6.40 5.15 -0.95
N PHE A 381 6.59 5.81 0.19
CA PHE A 381 6.44 5.21 1.51
C PHE A 381 5.19 5.83 2.14
N VAL A 382 4.14 5.03 2.32
CA VAL A 382 2.87 5.48 2.92
C VAL A 382 2.82 5.02 4.37
N VAL A 383 2.43 5.94 5.25
CA VAL A 383 2.27 5.74 6.69
C VAL A 383 0.85 6.12 7.09
N VAL A 384 0.17 5.23 7.78
CA VAL A 384 -1.08 5.55 8.48
C VAL A 384 -0.91 5.27 9.97
N SER A 385 -1.14 6.29 10.79
CA SER A 385 -1.15 6.19 12.25
C SER A 385 -2.60 6.12 12.73
N ILE A 386 -2.94 5.20 13.62
CA ILE A 386 -4.31 4.97 14.13
C ILE A 386 -4.25 4.88 15.66
N GLY A 387 -5.15 5.57 16.38
CA GLY A 387 -5.20 5.52 17.85
C GLY A 387 -6.49 5.97 18.49
#